data_AF-A0A967D8X2-F1
#
_entry.id   AF-A0A967D8X2-F1
#
_cell.length_a   1.000
_cell.length_b   1.000
_cell.length_c   1.000
_cell.angle_alpha   90.00
_cell.angle_beta   90.00
_cell.angle_gamma   90.00
#
_symmetry.space_group_name_H-M   'P 1'
#
loop_
_entity.id
_entity.type
_entity.pdbx_description
1 polymer ?
#
loop_
_entity_poly.entity_id
_entity_poly.type
_entity_poly.pdbx_seq_one_letter_code
_entity_poly.pdbx_strand_id
1 'polypeptide(L)'
;MGGPDQQGPYLNGALRAETTRDAAELLAELHQIEAERNRVRRIRWGPRTLDLDLLVHGDTVSDTKELQVPHPRQHERRFVLVPVCDIAGDVVHPVIGRSMASLLNDVVSTDGDLTLVAQRWHRNSDEVDSRLHREIE
;
A
#
# COMPACT_ATOMS: atom_id res chain seq x y z
N MET A 1 3.35 5.20 15.71
CA MET A 1 2.01 4.61 15.46
C MET A 1 2.19 3.10 15.51
N GLY A 2 1.70 2.31 16.46
CA GLY A 2 0.54 2.43 17.33
C GLY A 2 -0.33 1.17 17.14
N GLY A 3 0.21 0.00 17.48
CA GLY A 3 -0.45 -1.31 17.49
C GLY A 3 -0.04 -2.06 18.77
N PRO A 4 -0.79 -3.08 19.22
CA PRO A 4 -0.53 -3.75 20.50
C PRO A 4 0.92 -4.25 20.57
N ASP A 5 1.54 -4.10 21.74
CA ASP A 5 3.00 -4.18 22.04
C ASP A 5 3.73 -5.49 21.66
N GLN A 6 3.10 -6.38 20.90
CA GLN A 6 3.65 -7.66 20.43
C GLN A 6 3.54 -7.87 18.91
N GLN A 7 3.05 -6.90 18.13
CA GLN A 7 3.11 -7.00 16.66
C GLN A 7 4.50 -6.60 16.18
N GLY A 8 5.17 -7.51 15.47
CA GLY A 8 6.43 -7.23 14.78
C GLY A 8 6.30 -6.15 13.71
N PRO A 9 7.38 -5.85 12.96
CA PRO A 9 7.37 -4.80 11.95
C PRO A 9 6.33 -5.08 10.84
N TYR A 10 5.70 -4.01 10.33
CA TYR A 10 4.83 -4.09 9.16
C TYR A 10 5.64 -4.17 7.87
N LEU A 11 5.22 -5.04 6.96
CA LEU A 11 5.68 -5.00 5.58
C LEU A 11 4.80 -4.04 4.78
N ASN A 12 5.40 -2.99 4.22
CA ASN A 12 4.72 -2.01 3.39
C ASN A 12 5.24 -2.09 1.95
N GLY A 13 4.35 -1.87 0.99
CA GLY A 13 4.69 -1.86 -0.44
C GLY A 13 3.71 -1.02 -1.23
N ALA A 14 4.09 -0.69 -2.47
CA ALA A 14 3.25 0.04 -3.40
C ALA A 14 3.14 -0.75 -4.71
N LEU A 15 2.00 -0.61 -5.37
CA LEU A 15 1.73 -1.17 -6.69
C LEU A 15 1.26 -0.05 -7.61
N ARG A 16 1.77 -0.05 -8.84
CA ARG A 16 1.24 0.75 -9.95
C ARG A 16 0.64 -0.21 -10.96
N ALA A 17 -0.60 0.06 -11.37
CA ALA A 17 -1.32 -0.72 -12.36
C ALA A 17 -2.03 0.19 -13.35
N GLU A 18 -2.30 -0.34 -14.54
CA GLU A 18 -3.22 0.25 -15.51
C GLU A 18 -4.54 -0.51 -15.43
N THR A 19 -5.65 0.21 -15.45
CA THR A 19 -6.99 -0.37 -15.34
C THR A 19 -7.99 0.44 -16.14
N THR A 20 -9.06 -0.22 -16.60
CA THR A 20 -10.23 0.44 -17.19
C THR A 20 -11.36 0.63 -16.18
N ARG A 21 -11.22 0.09 -14.97
CA ARG A 21 -12.18 0.27 -13.87
C ARG A 21 -12.10 1.69 -13.33
N ASP A 22 -13.22 2.20 -12.84
CA ASP A 22 -13.20 3.46 -12.10
C ASP A 22 -12.66 3.29 -10.66
N ALA A 23 -12.46 4.40 -9.96
CA ALA A 23 -11.91 4.40 -8.61
C ALA A 23 -12.81 3.66 -7.58
N ALA A 24 -14.13 3.70 -7.75
CA ALA A 24 -15.07 3.04 -6.85
C ALA A 24 -15.07 1.53 -7.08
N GLU A 25 -15.05 1.09 -8.34
CA GLU A 25 -14.92 -0.31 -8.73
C GLU A 25 -13.60 -0.91 -8.24
N LEU A 26 -12.48 -0.19 -8.41
CA LEU A 26 -11.18 -0.62 -7.93
C LEU A 26 -11.16 -0.70 -6.40
N LEU A 27 -11.68 0.30 -5.69
CA LEU A 27 -11.75 0.26 -4.22
C LEU A 27 -12.59 -0.93 -3.73
N ALA A 28 -13.70 -1.22 -4.40
CA ALA A 28 -14.52 -2.40 -4.09
C ALA A 28 -13.74 -3.72 -4.31
N GLU A 29 -12.96 -3.81 -5.37
CA GLU A 29 -12.09 -4.98 -5.66
C GLU A 29 -10.99 -5.15 -4.60
N LEU A 30 -10.36 -4.05 -4.15
CA LEU A 30 -9.37 -4.10 -3.06
C LEU A 30 -10.01 -4.63 -1.76
N HIS A 31 -11.18 -4.13 -1.38
CA HIS A 31 -11.91 -4.63 -0.21
C HIS A 31 -12.29 -6.11 -0.33
N GLN A 32 -12.63 -6.59 -1.55
CA GLN A 32 -12.89 -8.02 -1.78
C GLN A 32 -11.64 -8.87 -1.54
N ILE A 33 -10.49 -8.45 -2.08
CA ILE A 33 -9.21 -9.15 -1.88
C ILE A 33 -8.86 -9.21 -0.39
N GLU A 34 -9.00 -8.09 0.33
CA GLU A 34 -8.79 -8.06 1.77
C GLU A 34 -9.73 -9.00 2.52
N ALA A 35 -11.01 -9.02 2.16
CA ALA A 35 -12.01 -9.89 2.79
C ALA A 35 -11.64 -11.36 2.57
N GLU A 36 -11.23 -11.76 1.38
CA GLU A 36 -10.78 -13.12 1.07
C GLU A 36 -9.55 -13.53 1.88
N ARG A 37 -8.57 -12.62 2.06
CA ARG A 37 -7.36 -12.88 2.84
C ARG A 37 -7.59 -12.86 4.36
N ASN A 38 -8.55 -12.07 4.83
CA ASN A 38 -8.97 -12.03 6.23
C ASN A 38 -9.94 -13.19 6.60
N ARG A 39 -10.49 -13.92 5.62
CA ARG A 39 -11.28 -15.15 5.87
C ARG A 39 -10.42 -16.33 6.35
N VAL A 40 -9.10 -16.27 6.17
CA VAL A 40 -8.15 -17.19 6.82
C VAL A 40 -7.98 -16.80 8.29
N ARG A 41 -9.08 -16.78 9.06
CA ARG A 41 -9.08 -16.48 10.49
C ARG A 41 -8.37 -17.60 11.24
N ARG A 42 -7.06 -17.46 11.44
CA ARG A 42 -6.28 -18.36 12.31
C ARG A 42 -6.54 -18.07 13.79
N ILE A 43 -6.84 -16.81 14.16
CA ILE A 43 -7.09 -16.38 15.56
C ILE A 43 -8.19 -15.31 15.59
N ARG A 44 -9.17 -15.43 16.50
CA ARG A 44 -10.19 -14.40 16.76
C ARG A 44 -9.50 -13.19 17.41
N TRP A 45 -9.56 -12.00 16.79
CA TRP A 45 -8.83 -10.76 17.16
C TRP A 45 -7.34 -10.69 16.81
N GLY A 46 -6.85 -11.59 15.95
CA GLY A 46 -5.49 -11.48 15.42
C GLY A 46 -5.30 -10.25 14.51
N PRO A 47 -4.05 -9.79 14.31
CA PRO A 47 -3.71 -8.76 13.33
C PRO A 47 -4.34 -9.04 11.96
N ARG A 48 -4.79 -7.99 11.26
CA ARG A 48 -5.16 -8.11 9.84
C ARG A 48 -3.95 -8.62 9.06
N THR A 49 -4.15 -9.59 8.18
CA THR A 49 -3.06 -10.19 7.41
C THR A 49 -2.67 -9.33 6.19
N LEU A 50 -3.59 -8.49 5.72
CA LEU A 50 -3.41 -7.62 4.55
C LEU A 50 -4.32 -6.39 4.69
N ASP A 51 -3.81 -5.23 4.29
CA ASP A 51 -4.48 -3.93 4.20
C ASP A 51 -4.08 -3.32 2.83
N LEU A 52 -5.06 -2.92 2.02
CA LEU A 52 -4.91 -2.42 0.65
C LEU A 52 -5.61 -1.06 0.51
N ASP A 53 -4.83 0.02 0.45
CA ASP A 53 -5.34 1.38 0.28
C ASP A 53 -5.29 1.84 -1.19
N LEU A 54 -6.37 2.47 -1.67
CA LEU A 54 -6.36 3.18 -2.96
C LEU A 54 -5.76 4.59 -2.79
N LEU A 55 -4.49 4.74 -3.20
CA LEU A 55 -3.72 5.97 -3.01
C LEU A 55 -4.08 7.11 -3.97
N VAL A 56 -4.02 6.83 -5.27
CA VAL A 56 -4.33 7.75 -6.38
C VAL A 56 -4.93 6.94 -7.52
N HIS A 57 -5.90 7.52 -8.23
CA HIS A 57 -6.50 6.93 -9.42
C HIS A 57 -6.60 7.99 -10.52
N GLY A 58 -5.60 8.04 -11.41
CA GLY A 58 -5.49 9.11 -12.41
C GLY A 58 -5.66 10.50 -11.79
N ASP A 59 -6.53 11.32 -12.39
CA ASP A 59 -6.90 12.64 -11.88
C ASP A 59 -8.19 12.63 -11.04
N THR A 60 -8.70 11.45 -10.65
CA THR A 60 -9.93 11.34 -9.86
C THR A 60 -9.76 11.97 -8.48
N VAL A 61 -10.67 12.88 -8.13
CA VAL A 61 -10.80 13.48 -6.80
C VAL A 61 -12.21 13.24 -6.27
N SER A 62 -12.30 12.61 -5.11
CA SER A 62 -13.54 12.36 -4.37
C SER A 62 -13.28 12.46 -2.87
N ASP A 63 -14.20 13.12 -2.17
CA ASP A 63 -14.19 13.29 -0.71
C ASP A 63 -15.52 12.81 -0.09
N THR A 64 -16.15 11.80 -0.71
CA THR A 64 -17.35 11.18 -0.16
C THR A 64 -16.98 10.19 0.94
N LYS A 65 -17.96 9.77 1.74
CA LYS A 65 -17.73 8.75 2.77
C LYS A 65 -17.39 7.39 2.17
N GLU A 66 -17.90 7.14 0.97
CA GLU A 66 -17.78 5.87 0.25
C GLU A 66 -16.50 5.79 -0.58
N LEU A 67 -15.93 6.94 -0.97
CA LEU A 67 -14.72 7.01 -1.79
C LEU A 67 -13.91 8.27 -1.45
N GLN A 68 -12.81 8.07 -0.75
CA GLN A 68 -11.79 9.10 -0.51
C GLN A 68 -10.56 8.82 -1.38
N VAL A 69 -10.46 9.53 -2.50
CA VAL A 69 -9.32 9.46 -3.41
C VAL A 69 -8.95 10.88 -3.85
N PRO A 70 -7.68 11.29 -3.81
CA PRO A 70 -6.53 10.55 -3.27
C PRO A 70 -6.66 10.23 -1.79
N HIS A 71 -6.00 9.16 -1.34
CA HIS A 71 -6.07 8.75 0.07
C HIS A 71 -5.66 9.94 0.98
N PRO A 72 -6.50 10.35 1.94
CA PRO A 72 -6.43 11.66 2.58
C PRO A 72 -5.13 11.90 3.35
N ARG A 73 -4.50 10.83 3.82
CA ARG A 73 -3.30 10.88 4.68
C ARG A 73 -2.06 10.26 4.07
N GLN A 74 -2.07 9.94 2.77
CA GLN A 74 -0.92 9.30 2.14
C GLN A 74 0.34 10.18 2.21
N HIS A 75 0.15 11.50 2.06
CA HIS A 75 1.22 12.49 2.01
C HIS A 75 1.88 12.75 3.37
N GLU A 76 1.30 12.24 4.47
CA GLU A 76 1.83 12.35 5.83
C GLU A 76 2.70 11.14 6.22
N ARG A 77 2.72 10.08 5.41
CA ARG A 77 3.20 8.76 5.82
C ARG A 77 4.41 8.32 5.00
N ARG A 78 5.59 8.29 5.62
CA ARG A 78 6.84 7.82 4.97
C ARG A 78 6.75 6.38 4.48
N PHE A 79 6.16 5.48 5.27
CA PHE A 79 5.99 4.07 4.90
C PHE A 79 5.06 3.86 3.68
N VAL A 80 4.30 4.89 3.28
CA VAL A 80 3.53 4.93 2.04
C VAL A 80 4.35 5.60 0.93
N LEU A 81 4.90 6.79 1.20
CA LEU A 81 5.58 7.60 0.19
C LEU A 81 6.90 7.00 -0.30
N VAL A 82 7.68 6.34 0.56
CA VAL A 82 8.95 5.70 0.16
C VAL A 82 8.71 4.64 -0.93
N PRO A 83 7.89 3.59 -0.71
CA PRO A 83 7.65 2.59 -1.76
C PRO A 83 6.90 3.17 -2.98
N VAL A 84 6.07 4.21 -2.83
CA VAL A 84 5.48 4.91 -3.98
C VAL A 84 6.56 5.61 -4.81
N CYS A 85 7.53 6.26 -4.17
CA CYS A 85 8.62 6.95 -4.88
C CYS A 85 9.53 5.99 -5.65
N ASP A 86 9.67 4.74 -5.18
CA ASP A 86 10.42 3.69 -5.90
C ASP A 86 9.80 3.36 -7.28
N ILE A 87 8.49 3.55 -7.47
CA ILE A 87 7.77 3.14 -8.69
C ILE A 87 7.08 4.28 -9.45
N ALA A 88 6.82 5.40 -8.78
CA ALA A 88 5.93 6.47 -9.23
C ALA A 88 6.22 7.82 -8.55
N GLY A 89 7.49 8.14 -8.28
CA GLY A 89 7.88 9.38 -7.61
C GLY A 89 7.54 10.66 -8.37
N ASP A 90 7.34 10.57 -9.68
CA ASP A 90 6.96 11.65 -10.59
C ASP A 90 5.45 11.94 -10.62
N VAL A 91 4.61 11.03 -10.13
CA VAL A 91 3.16 11.23 -10.05
C VAL A 91 2.86 12.48 -9.22
N VAL A 92 2.02 13.37 -9.77
CA VAL A 92 1.57 14.58 -9.09
C VAL A 92 0.30 14.26 -8.31
N HIS A 93 0.28 14.60 -7.02
CA HIS A 93 -0.92 14.45 -6.20
C HIS A 93 -2.01 15.43 -6.70
N PRO A 94 -3.20 14.98 -7.13
CA PRO A 94 -4.13 15.83 -7.89
C PRO A 94 -4.74 16.97 -7.04
N VAL A 95 -4.79 16.82 -5.71
CA VAL A 95 -5.24 17.90 -4.79
C VAL A 95 -4.10 18.83 -4.35
N ILE A 96 -2.92 18.30 -4.00
CA ILE A 96 -1.81 19.11 -3.46
C ILE A 96 -0.99 19.78 -4.58
N GLY A 97 -1.01 19.23 -5.79
CA GLY A 97 -0.30 19.78 -6.95
C GLY A 97 1.23 19.60 -6.91
N ARG A 98 1.75 18.70 -6.06
CA ARG A 98 3.17 18.37 -5.94
C ARG A 98 3.41 16.90 -6.25
N SER A 99 4.61 16.59 -6.75
CA SER A 99 5.02 15.20 -7.00
C SER A 99 5.13 14.40 -5.71
N MET A 100 4.92 13.09 -5.77
CA MET A 100 5.11 12.20 -4.62
C MET A 100 6.52 12.30 -4.03
N ALA A 101 7.54 12.42 -4.89
CA ALA A 101 8.93 12.66 -4.45
C ALA A 101 9.09 13.99 -3.70
N SER A 102 8.41 15.04 -4.17
CA SER A 102 8.42 16.32 -3.45
C SER A 102 7.70 16.22 -2.10
N LEU A 103 6.61 15.44 -1.99
CA LEU A 103 5.90 15.25 -0.74
C LEU A 103 6.73 14.45 0.26
N LEU A 104 7.47 13.43 -0.20
CA LEU A 104 8.35 12.62 0.64
C LEU A 104 9.41 13.47 1.37
N ASN A 105 9.94 14.50 0.70
CA ASN A 105 10.94 15.39 1.29
C ASN A 105 10.42 16.19 2.49
N ASP A 106 9.10 16.41 2.57
CA ASP A 106 8.48 17.16 3.67
C ASP A 106 8.21 16.29 4.90
N VAL A 107 8.23 14.96 4.75
CA VAL A 107 7.93 14.05 5.87
C VAL A 107 9.23 13.68 6.58
N VAL A 108 9.37 14.14 7.83
CA VAL A 108 10.55 13.93 8.67
C VAL A 108 10.85 12.43 8.87
N SER A 109 12.08 12.01 8.56
CA SER A 109 12.57 10.67 8.91
C SER A 109 13.00 10.63 10.36
N THR A 110 12.73 9.50 11.02
CA THR A 110 13.36 9.17 12.31
C THR A 110 14.25 7.94 12.11
N ASP A 111 15.42 7.90 12.75
CA ASP A 111 16.33 6.76 12.65
C ASP A 111 15.61 5.44 12.97
N GLY A 112 15.73 4.46 12.06
CA GLY A 112 15.11 3.14 12.19
C GLY A 112 13.61 3.08 11.86
N ASP A 113 13.03 4.11 11.23
CA ASP A 113 11.61 4.12 10.84
C ASP A 113 11.26 3.13 9.73
N LEU A 114 12.21 2.85 8.83
CA LEU A 114 12.03 1.99 7.67
C LEU A 114 13.28 1.17 7.40
N THR A 115 13.07 -0.12 7.17
CA THR A 115 14.10 -1.04 6.66
C THR A 115 13.66 -1.56 5.31
N LEU A 116 14.46 -1.30 4.29
CA LEU A 116 14.24 -1.87 2.96
C LEU A 116 14.52 -3.37 3.01
N VAL A 117 13.49 -4.18 2.81
CA VAL A 117 13.61 -5.66 2.79
C VAL A 117 13.75 -6.24 1.38
N ALA A 118 13.24 -5.55 0.35
CA ALA A 118 13.34 -5.95 -1.05
C ALA A 118 13.02 -4.77 -1.99
N GLN A 119 13.77 -4.66 -3.11
CA GLN A 119 13.52 -3.66 -4.17
C GLN A 119 12.92 -4.24 -5.46
N ARG A 120 12.85 -5.58 -5.58
CA ARG A 120 12.36 -6.25 -6.78
C ARG A 120 11.39 -7.36 -6.40
N TRP A 121 10.18 -7.24 -6.94
CA TRP A 121 9.11 -8.23 -6.82
C TRP A 121 8.79 -8.76 -8.22
N HIS A 122 8.56 -10.06 -8.35
CA HIS A 122 8.51 -10.76 -9.63
C HIS A 122 7.42 -10.21 -10.55
N ARG A 123 7.76 -9.94 -11.82
CA ARG A 123 6.83 -9.64 -12.91
C ARG A 123 6.51 -10.94 -13.66
N ASN A 124 5.45 -11.65 -13.23
CA ASN A 124 4.51 -12.41 -14.06
C ASN A 124 3.79 -13.50 -13.26
N SER A 125 2.53 -13.74 -13.65
CA SER A 125 1.67 -14.81 -13.19
C SER A 125 2.02 -16.21 -13.73
N ASP A 126 3.09 -16.35 -14.51
CA ASP A 126 3.42 -17.62 -15.20
C ASP A 126 4.49 -18.46 -14.50
N GLU A 127 5.05 -18.00 -13.39
CA GLU A 127 6.03 -18.76 -12.60
C GLU A 127 5.73 -18.61 -11.10
N VAL A 128 4.69 -19.29 -10.63
CA VAL A 128 4.61 -19.65 -9.20
C VAL A 128 5.64 -20.76 -8.99
N ASP A 129 6.89 -20.36 -8.78
CA ASP A 129 7.98 -21.29 -8.50
C ASP A 129 7.67 -22.04 -7.19
N SER A 130 7.69 -23.36 -7.28
CA SER A 130 7.39 -24.32 -6.21
C SER A 130 8.48 -24.37 -5.12
N ARG A 131 9.32 -23.32 -5.03
CA ARG A 131 10.47 -23.23 -4.12
C ARG A 131 10.22 -22.45 -2.83
N LEU A 132 9.15 -21.68 -2.70
CA LEU A 132 8.85 -20.90 -1.48
C LEU A 132 8.36 -21.73 -0.28
N HIS A 133 8.29 -23.06 -0.38
CA HIS A 133 7.89 -23.95 0.71
C HIS A 133 9.06 -24.49 1.56
N ARG A 134 10.29 -23.97 1.44
CA ARG A 134 11.44 -24.60 2.11
C ARG A 134 12.30 -23.77 3.07
N GLU A 135 11.96 -22.52 3.38
CA GLU A 135 12.72 -21.75 4.38
C GLU A 135 11.83 -20.97 5.36
N ILE A 136 10.91 -21.69 6.01
CA ILE A 136 10.47 -21.37 7.37
C ILE A 136 10.42 -22.71 8.12
N GLU A 137 11.58 -23.14 8.62
CA GLU A 137 11.70 -24.02 9.80
C GLU A 137 12.26 -23.19 10.96
#